data_AF-A0A9D3MBK3-F1
#
_entry.id   AF-A0A9D3MBK3-F1
#
_cell.length_a   1.000
_cell.length_b   1.000
_cell.length_c   1.000
_cell.angle_alpha   90.00
_cell.angle_beta   90.00
_cell.angle_gamma   90.00
#
_symmetry.space_group_name_H-M   'P 1'
#
loop_
_entity.id
_entity.type
_entity.pdbx_description
1 polymer ?
#
loop_
_entity_poly.entity_id
_entity_poly.type
_entity_poly.pdbx_seq_one_letter_code
_entity_poly.pdbx_strand_id
1 'polypeptide(L)'
;MTHSDPSGRPFPWCLAVRDGPGGGERAGSARHGLLRGPQLPLRHVRDAAHSGSRGGLWSVLHLQRVPGLRDPHCGWCVLHNTCTRKEKCERSSEPRRFASDIKQCVRLSVHPNNISVSQYSVMLVLEAHNVPELSAGVNCTFEDLAEMDGLVEGNRIRCTSPAEKEVPRIIFDKGDHQIVQLYLKSKETGLAFANTSFVFYNCSVHKSCLSCVSSPYQCHWCKYRHVCTHDPRTCSFQEGWVKQPEECPQLLPADRILVPVNVVKPITLRAKNLPQPQSGQRGYECVLTIQGQEQRVPALRFNSSSVQCQNTSYSYEGMDTGSLPVDLMVIWNGDFSIDNPADNKVHLYKCDARRESCGLCLKANPQFGCVWCKGENRCTLKQHCLHPENQWLEHAGPNSKCTHPKITQVRPARSAAPGNGHILLHAAGVFPKPSPVPGRGGEEQPCESLKFGGGGGDLAEMDKAADLACREAVPRGLSGFHTHSSSGDSEAAAGSGGPR
;
A
#
# COMPACT_ATOMS: atom_id res chain seq x y z
N MET A 1 -4.06 -18.81 3.66
CA MET A 1 -3.43 -19.62 4.71
C MET A 1 -3.88 -21.05 4.52
N THR A 2 -2.97 -22.01 4.37
CA THR A 2 -3.32 -23.42 4.13
C THR A 2 -3.67 -24.14 5.43
N HIS A 3 -4.61 -25.09 5.38
CA HIS A 3 -4.88 -26.01 6.49
C HIS A 3 -3.78 -27.07 6.58
N SER A 4 -2.61 -26.62 7.05
CA SER A 4 -1.43 -27.44 7.31
C SER A 4 -0.98 -27.25 8.75
N ASP A 5 -0.57 -28.32 9.41
CA ASP A 5 0.33 -28.22 10.58
C ASP A 5 1.60 -27.44 10.15
N PRO A 6 2.29 -26.64 10.99
CA PRO A 6 3.61 -26.06 10.68
C PRO A 6 4.66 -27.02 10.08
N SER A 7 4.46 -28.34 10.13
CA SER A 7 5.24 -29.36 9.40
C SER A 7 4.68 -29.75 8.02
N GLY A 8 3.77 -28.97 7.42
CA GLY A 8 3.19 -29.22 6.09
C GLY A 8 2.19 -30.38 5.98
N ARG A 9 1.68 -30.94 7.09
CA ARG A 9 0.83 -32.15 7.07
C ARG A 9 -0.68 -31.80 7.05
N PRO A 10 -1.52 -32.57 6.30
CA PRO A 10 -2.97 -32.38 6.28
C PRO A 10 -3.62 -32.75 7.63
N PHE A 11 -4.64 -31.99 8.03
CA PHE A 11 -5.35 -32.20 9.29
C PHE A 11 -6.20 -33.51 9.30
N PRO A 12 -6.31 -34.19 10.46
CA PRO A 12 -7.11 -35.41 10.60
C PRO A 12 -8.62 -35.15 10.68
N TRP A 13 -9.42 -35.91 9.94
CA TRP A 13 -10.87 -35.70 9.77
C TRP A 13 -11.78 -36.29 10.87
N CYS A 14 -11.34 -36.24 12.14
CA CYS A 14 -12.21 -36.54 13.29
C CYS A 14 -11.84 -35.78 14.58
N LEU A 15 -11.63 -34.46 14.45
CA LEU A 15 -11.55 -33.55 15.60
C LEU A 15 -12.95 -32.98 15.90
N ALA A 16 -13.60 -33.47 16.95
CA ALA A 16 -14.90 -32.97 17.40
C ALA A 16 -14.77 -31.92 18.52
N VAL A 17 -15.71 -30.97 18.56
CA VAL A 17 -15.89 -29.96 19.61
C VAL A 17 -17.31 -30.09 20.18
N ARG A 18 -17.50 -29.85 21.48
CA ARG A 18 -18.80 -29.94 22.15
C ARG A 18 -19.23 -28.57 22.67
N ASP A 19 -20.38 -28.09 22.21
CA ASP A 19 -21.11 -27.01 22.89
C ASP A 19 -21.75 -27.53 24.18
N GLY A 20 -21.61 -26.76 25.25
CA GLY A 20 -22.27 -27.02 26.53
C GLY A 20 -23.65 -26.35 26.59
N PRO A 21 -24.68 -26.98 27.17
CA PRO A 21 -25.97 -26.34 27.35
C PRO A 21 -25.87 -25.23 28.40
N GLY A 22 -26.53 -24.10 28.17
CA GLY A 22 -26.62 -23.02 29.14
C GLY A 22 -27.35 -23.46 30.40
N GLY A 23 -26.63 -23.51 31.53
CA GLY A 23 -27.18 -23.59 32.89
C GLY A 23 -26.88 -22.29 33.62
N GLY A 24 -27.90 -21.65 34.20
CA GLY A 24 -27.76 -20.38 34.90
C GLY A 24 -27.18 -20.51 36.31
N GLU A 25 -26.66 -19.38 36.80
CA GLU A 25 -26.39 -19.05 38.21
C GLU A 25 -25.40 -19.92 39.02
N ARG A 26 -24.22 -19.37 39.31
CA ARG A 26 -24.03 -18.50 40.50
C ARG A 26 -22.71 -17.73 40.44
N ALA A 27 -22.69 -16.56 41.09
CA ALA A 27 -21.54 -15.67 41.12
C ALA A 27 -20.37 -16.20 41.97
N GLY A 28 -19.14 -16.04 41.47
CA GLY A 28 -17.89 -16.30 42.19
C GLY A 28 -16.80 -15.33 41.73
N SER A 29 -16.41 -14.39 42.59
CA SER A 29 -15.51 -13.29 42.25
C SER A 29 -14.03 -13.68 42.28
N ALA A 30 -13.27 -13.38 41.21
CA ALA A 30 -11.81 -13.41 41.23
C ALA A 30 -11.13 -12.50 40.17
N ARG A 31 -10.91 -11.24 40.55
CA ARG A 31 -9.79 -10.32 40.23
C ARG A 31 -9.28 -10.08 38.79
N HIS A 32 -9.06 -8.79 38.53
CA HIS A 32 -8.38 -8.17 37.39
C HIS A 32 -7.04 -8.80 36.93
N GLY A 33 -6.84 -8.78 35.62
CA GLY A 33 -5.53 -8.68 34.94
C GLY A 33 -5.65 -7.81 33.69
N LEU A 34 -5.22 -6.54 33.77
CA LEU A 34 -5.32 -5.54 32.70
C LEU A 34 -4.10 -5.57 31.76
N LEU A 35 -4.31 -5.65 30.44
CA LEU A 35 -3.47 -4.98 29.45
C LEU A 35 -4.35 -4.39 28.32
N ARG A 36 -4.02 -3.17 27.88
CA ARG A 36 -4.77 -2.31 26.91
C ARG A 36 -4.36 -2.68 25.47
N GLY A 37 -5.25 -2.80 24.48
CA GLY A 37 -5.88 -1.71 23.67
C GLY A 37 -5.21 -1.62 22.27
N PRO A 38 -5.74 -0.95 21.20
CA PRO A 38 -7.02 -0.24 20.95
C PRO A 38 -7.95 -1.00 19.94
N GLN A 39 -9.29 -0.87 19.88
CA GLN A 39 -10.15 0.20 19.29
C GLN A 39 -9.77 0.62 17.85
N LEU A 40 -10.62 0.74 16.80
CA LEU A 40 -12.10 0.78 16.55
C LEU A 40 -12.31 0.52 14.99
N PRO A 41 -13.51 0.58 14.34
CA PRO A 41 -14.89 0.76 14.83
C PRO A 41 -15.90 -0.32 14.38
N LEU A 42 -17.01 -0.43 15.12
CA LEU A 42 -18.27 -1.05 14.67
C LEU A 42 -19.12 -0.05 13.87
N ARG A 43 -19.80 -0.50 12.82
CA ARG A 43 -20.92 0.24 12.19
C ARG A 43 -22.19 -0.62 12.18
N HIS A 44 -23.30 0.06 12.40
CA HIS A 44 -24.66 -0.49 12.53
C HIS A 44 -25.10 -1.39 11.37
N VAL A 45 -25.79 -2.48 11.72
CA VAL A 45 -27.15 -2.75 11.19
C VAL A 45 -28.05 -3.05 12.39
N ARG A 46 -29.26 -2.48 12.39
CA ARG A 46 -30.32 -2.71 13.38
C ARG A 46 -31.50 -3.38 12.66
N ASP A 47 -32.37 -4.02 13.44
CA ASP A 47 -33.71 -4.51 13.07
C ASP A 47 -33.68 -5.76 12.14
N ALA A 48 -34.34 -6.88 12.43
CA ALA A 48 -35.69 -7.03 12.96
C ALA A 48 -35.89 -8.31 13.80
N ALA A 49 -36.85 -8.27 14.72
CA ALA A 49 -37.32 -9.42 15.48
C ALA A 49 -38.73 -9.86 15.01
N HIS A 50 -39.07 -11.12 15.32
CA HIS A 50 -40.39 -11.77 15.14
C HIS A 50 -40.86 -12.09 13.70
N SER A 51 -40.74 -13.37 13.33
CA SER A 51 -41.92 -14.26 13.38
C SER A 51 -41.47 -15.71 13.60
N GLY A 52 -42.30 -16.53 14.24
CA GLY A 52 -41.96 -17.91 14.55
C GLY A 52 -42.47 -18.88 13.50
N SER A 53 -41.61 -19.79 13.04
CA SER A 53 -42.06 -21.08 12.51
C SER A 53 -40.99 -22.16 12.72
N ARG A 54 -41.42 -23.41 12.85
CA ARG A 54 -40.55 -24.57 13.11
C ARG A 54 -39.86 -24.98 11.81
N GLY A 55 -38.54 -24.89 11.76
CA GLY A 55 -37.72 -25.35 10.64
C GLY A 55 -36.26 -25.45 11.06
N GLY A 56 -35.82 -26.63 11.48
CA GLY A 56 -34.44 -26.88 11.88
C GLY A 56 -33.50 -26.88 10.66
N LEU A 57 -32.93 -25.72 10.35
CA LEU A 57 -31.85 -25.59 9.37
C LEU A 57 -30.56 -26.17 9.96
N TRP A 58 -30.05 -27.23 9.32
CA TRP A 58 -28.78 -27.86 9.68
C TRP A 58 -27.62 -27.00 9.15
N SER A 59 -27.10 -26.10 9.98
CA SER A 59 -25.84 -25.40 9.68
C SER A 59 -24.65 -26.31 9.99
N VAL A 60 -23.98 -26.81 8.95
CA VAL A 60 -22.74 -27.60 9.07
C VAL A 60 -21.61 -26.68 9.55
N LEU A 61 -21.45 -26.60 10.86
CA LEU A 61 -20.46 -25.76 11.50
C LEU A 61 -19.09 -26.46 11.50
N HIS A 62 -18.24 -26.10 10.54
CA HIS A 62 -16.80 -26.39 10.60
C HIS A 62 -16.24 -25.87 11.94
N LEU A 63 -15.85 -26.78 12.83
CA LEU A 63 -15.20 -26.42 14.10
C LEU A 63 -13.81 -27.03 14.25
N GLN A 64 -12.91 -26.20 14.79
CA GLN A 64 -11.50 -26.49 14.90
C GLN A 64 -11.12 -26.68 16.37
N ARG A 65 -10.69 -27.91 16.70
CA ARG A 65 -9.83 -28.28 17.85
C ARG A 65 -10.38 -28.01 19.28
N VAL A 66 -10.97 -29.05 19.89
CA VAL A 66 -10.97 -29.21 21.36
C VAL A 66 -9.89 -30.23 21.77
N PRO A 67 -8.98 -29.87 22.69
CA PRO A 67 -8.18 -30.85 23.40
C PRO A 67 -8.97 -31.41 24.58
N GLY A 68 -9.26 -32.71 24.56
CA GLY A 68 -9.67 -33.46 25.75
C GLY A 68 -11.17 -33.61 25.99
N LEU A 69 -11.78 -34.55 25.29
CA LEU A 69 -12.70 -35.50 25.92
C LEU A 69 -12.31 -36.92 25.49
N ARG A 70 -11.47 -37.57 26.30
CA ARG A 70 -11.37 -39.04 26.32
C ARG A 70 -12.64 -39.59 27.00
N ASP A 71 -13.78 -39.49 26.33
CA ASP A 71 -14.88 -40.40 26.64
C ASP A 71 -14.52 -41.73 25.95
N PRO A 72 -14.24 -42.82 26.71
CA PRO A 72 -13.79 -44.09 26.12
C PRO A 72 -14.86 -44.77 25.24
N HIS A 73 -16.06 -44.20 25.14
CA HIS A 73 -17.18 -44.75 24.37
C HIS A 73 -17.41 -44.09 23.00
N CYS A 74 -16.80 -42.93 22.68
CA CYS A 74 -17.01 -42.28 21.37
C CYS A 74 -15.83 -42.53 20.43
N GLY A 75 -16.13 -43.05 19.24
CA GLY A 75 -15.20 -43.12 18.12
C GLY A 75 -15.88 -42.71 16.82
N TRP A 76 -15.09 -42.47 15.79
CA TRP A 76 -15.58 -41.94 14.53
C TRP A 76 -16.01 -43.05 13.57
N CYS A 77 -17.29 -43.07 13.20
CA CYS A 77 -17.83 -43.97 12.20
C CYS A 77 -17.58 -43.36 10.81
N VAL A 78 -16.53 -43.82 10.13
CA VAL A 78 -15.87 -43.06 9.04
C VAL A 78 -16.84 -42.67 7.93
N LEU A 79 -17.50 -43.64 7.28
CA LEU A 79 -18.40 -43.36 6.15
C LEU A 79 -19.73 -42.71 6.55
N HIS A 80 -20.05 -42.69 7.85
CA HIS A 80 -21.27 -42.09 8.39
C HIS A 80 -21.04 -40.67 8.94
N ASN A 81 -19.81 -40.14 8.90
CA ASN A 81 -19.47 -38.78 9.32
C ASN A 81 -20.02 -38.41 10.72
N THR A 82 -19.88 -39.32 11.70
CA THR A 82 -20.50 -39.17 13.01
C THR A 82 -19.69 -39.85 14.12
N CYS A 83 -19.71 -39.26 15.33
CA CYS A 83 -19.10 -39.87 16.52
C CYS A 83 -20.15 -40.72 17.26
N THR A 84 -19.91 -42.02 17.35
CA THR A 84 -20.83 -42.99 17.96
C THR A 84 -20.07 -44.07 18.73
N ARG A 85 -20.80 -44.89 19.50
CA ARG A 85 -20.27 -46.13 20.08
C ARG A 85 -20.02 -47.15 18.98
N LYS A 86 -19.01 -48.01 19.14
CA LYS A 86 -18.65 -49.06 18.17
C LYS A 86 -19.85 -49.94 17.78
N GLU A 87 -20.70 -50.29 18.74
CA GLU A 87 -21.94 -51.07 18.56
C GLU A 87 -22.99 -50.38 17.68
N LYS A 88 -22.99 -49.04 17.63
CA LYS A 88 -23.95 -48.22 16.85
C LYS A 88 -23.39 -47.82 15.47
N CYS A 89 -22.11 -48.05 15.22
CA CYS A 89 -21.51 -47.85 13.89
C CYS A 89 -21.67 -49.12 13.06
N GLU A 90 -22.42 -49.03 11.96
CA GLU A 90 -22.62 -50.14 11.05
C GLU A 90 -21.30 -50.62 10.45
N ARG A 91 -21.11 -51.95 10.39
CA ARG A 91 -19.90 -52.62 9.89
C ARG A 91 -18.59 -52.19 10.60
N SER A 92 -18.66 -51.75 11.87
CA SER A 92 -17.50 -51.29 12.66
C SER A 92 -16.43 -52.36 12.97
N SER A 93 -16.68 -53.62 12.65
CA SER A 93 -15.71 -54.72 12.68
C SER A 93 -14.75 -54.72 11.50
N GLU A 94 -15.08 -54.04 10.40
CA GLU A 94 -14.25 -54.00 9.19
C GLU A 94 -13.03 -53.08 9.33
N PRO A 95 -11.93 -53.37 8.61
CA PRO A 95 -10.72 -52.55 8.68
C PRO A 95 -11.01 -51.10 8.32
N ARG A 96 -10.61 -50.18 9.22
CA ARG A 96 -10.69 -48.72 9.05
C ARG A 96 -12.11 -48.14 8.90
N ARG A 97 -13.18 -48.89 9.19
CA ARG A 97 -14.55 -48.31 9.26
C ARG A 97 -14.83 -47.51 10.54
N PHE A 98 -14.12 -47.81 11.62
CA PHE A 98 -14.25 -47.13 12.91
C PHE A 98 -12.87 -46.66 13.41
N ALA A 99 -12.72 -45.37 13.69
CA ALA A 99 -11.48 -44.79 14.22
C ALA A 99 -11.65 -44.47 15.71
N SER A 100 -10.78 -45.06 16.54
CA SER A 100 -10.75 -44.87 18.01
C SER A 100 -9.60 -43.98 18.49
N ASP A 101 -8.55 -43.81 17.66
CA ASP A 101 -7.42 -42.90 17.90
C ASP A 101 -7.39 -41.83 16.78
N ILE A 102 -6.97 -40.60 17.10
CA ILE A 102 -6.76 -39.52 16.13
C ILE A 102 -5.75 -39.89 15.01
N LYS A 103 -4.86 -40.85 15.27
CA LYS A 103 -3.94 -41.44 14.27
C LYS A 103 -4.67 -42.28 13.21
N GLN A 104 -5.85 -42.80 13.54
CA GLN A 104 -6.73 -43.57 12.64
C GLN A 104 -7.73 -42.69 11.89
N CYS A 105 -7.77 -41.37 12.16
CA CYS A 105 -8.60 -40.46 11.38
C CYS A 105 -8.17 -40.40 9.92
N VAL A 106 -9.16 -40.20 9.05
CA VAL A 106 -8.92 -40.02 7.61
C VAL A 106 -8.02 -38.81 7.38
N ARG A 107 -7.07 -38.97 6.46
CA ARG A 107 -6.30 -37.85 5.89
C ARG A 107 -6.45 -37.90 4.39
N LEU A 108 -6.78 -36.75 3.81
CA LEU A 108 -6.91 -36.56 2.38
C LEU A 108 -5.86 -35.57 1.90
N SER A 109 -5.26 -35.88 0.77
CA SER A 109 -4.43 -34.94 0.00
C SER A 109 -4.81 -35.02 -1.47
N VAL A 110 -4.63 -33.93 -2.20
CA VAL A 110 -4.99 -33.80 -3.61
C VAL A 110 -3.82 -33.23 -4.41
N HIS A 111 -3.58 -33.80 -5.59
CA HIS A 111 -2.52 -33.35 -6.50
C HIS A 111 -3.08 -33.23 -7.93
N PRO A 112 -2.94 -32.06 -8.59
CA PRO A 112 -2.51 -30.77 -8.04
C PRO A 112 -3.50 -30.23 -6.99
N ASN A 113 -3.05 -29.38 -6.06
CA ASN A 113 -3.91 -28.74 -5.05
C ASN A 113 -4.47 -27.36 -5.48
N ASN A 114 -4.04 -26.88 -6.64
CA ASN A 114 -4.49 -25.64 -7.25
C ASN A 114 -4.57 -25.80 -8.77
N ILE A 115 -5.54 -25.14 -9.41
CA ILE A 115 -5.66 -25.02 -10.87
C ILE A 115 -6.12 -23.61 -11.25
N SER A 116 -5.78 -23.18 -12.46
CA SER A 116 -6.29 -21.93 -13.01
C SER A 116 -7.75 -22.08 -13.42
N VAL A 117 -8.56 -21.03 -13.29
CA VAL A 117 -9.96 -20.99 -13.79
C VAL A 117 -10.06 -21.30 -15.29
N SER A 118 -9.02 -21.00 -16.06
CA SER A 118 -8.97 -21.33 -17.51
C SER A 118 -8.63 -22.80 -17.81
N GLN A 119 -8.39 -23.63 -16.79
CA GLN A 119 -8.13 -25.06 -16.95
C GLN A 119 -9.37 -25.86 -16.55
N TYR A 120 -9.92 -26.60 -17.51
CA TYR A 120 -11.08 -27.48 -17.33
C TYR A 120 -10.69 -28.95 -17.50
N SER A 121 -11.49 -29.85 -16.92
CA SER A 121 -11.31 -31.32 -17.01
C SER A 121 -9.91 -31.83 -16.62
N VAL A 122 -9.23 -31.14 -15.69
CA VAL A 122 -7.91 -31.54 -15.19
C VAL A 122 -8.07 -32.81 -14.34
N MET A 123 -7.24 -33.82 -14.59
CA MET A 123 -7.23 -35.04 -13.78
C MET A 123 -6.53 -34.77 -12.44
N LEU A 124 -7.31 -34.84 -11.36
CA LEU A 124 -6.86 -34.74 -9.97
C LEU A 124 -6.64 -36.14 -9.41
N VAL A 125 -5.51 -36.34 -8.73
CA VAL A 125 -5.20 -37.56 -7.98
C VAL A 125 -5.34 -37.25 -6.50
N LEU A 126 -6.31 -37.88 -5.86
CA LEU A 126 -6.53 -37.79 -4.42
C LEU A 126 -5.91 -39.03 -3.75
N GLU A 127 -5.06 -38.81 -2.76
CA GLU A 127 -4.49 -39.87 -1.93
C GLU A 127 -5.16 -39.83 -0.54
N ALA A 128 -5.80 -40.94 -0.19
CA ALA A 128 -6.58 -41.07 1.03
C ALA A 128 -5.97 -42.13 1.96
N HIS A 129 -5.66 -41.73 3.20
CA HIS A 129 -5.14 -42.63 4.23
C HIS A 129 -6.18 -42.88 5.32
N ASN A 130 -6.10 -44.05 5.95
CA ASN A 130 -7.04 -44.54 6.97
C ASN A 130 -8.50 -44.64 6.51
N VAL A 131 -8.76 -44.74 5.20
CA VAL A 131 -10.08 -45.05 4.66
C VAL A 131 -10.35 -46.56 4.66
N PRO A 132 -11.61 -47.01 4.83
CA PRO A 132 -12.03 -48.38 4.60
C PRO A 132 -12.01 -48.72 3.09
N GLU A 133 -12.44 -49.92 2.73
CA GLU A 133 -12.60 -50.30 1.32
C GLU A 133 -13.73 -49.49 0.65
N LEU A 134 -13.42 -48.87 -0.49
CA LEU A 134 -14.30 -47.95 -1.23
C LEU A 134 -14.85 -48.58 -2.52
N SER A 135 -15.04 -49.90 -2.55
CA SER A 135 -15.49 -50.66 -3.72
C SER A 135 -16.91 -50.32 -4.19
N ALA A 136 -17.75 -49.72 -3.33
CA ALA A 136 -19.03 -49.12 -3.72
C ALA A 136 -18.89 -47.87 -4.62
N GLY A 137 -17.69 -47.29 -4.71
CA GLY A 137 -17.41 -46.06 -5.43
C GLY A 137 -17.56 -44.79 -4.59
N VAL A 138 -17.03 -43.69 -5.12
CA VAL A 138 -16.89 -42.40 -4.43
C VAL A 138 -17.17 -41.27 -5.42
N ASN A 139 -17.76 -40.18 -4.96
CA ASN A 139 -17.87 -38.93 -5.69
C ASN A 139 -16.97 -37.86 -5.08
N CYS A 140 -16.35 -37.04 -5.94
CA CYS A 140 -15.62 -35.83 -5.57
C CYS A 140 -16.57 -34.63 -5.67
N THR A 141 -16.90 -34.01 -4.54
CA THR A 141 -17.83 -32.87 -4.48
C THR A 141 -17.07 -31.60 -4.13
N PHE A 142 -17.13 -30.57 -4.98
CA PHE A 142 -16.50 -29.27 -4.77
C PHE A 142 -17.51 -28.32 -4.10
N GLU A 143 -17.56 -28.32 -2.76
CA GLU A 143 -18.64 -27.66 -1.98
C GLU A 143 -20.03 -27.93 -2.59
N ASP A 144 -20.81 -26.90 -2.91
CA ASP A 144 -22.13 -27.02 -3.57
C ASP A 144 -22.06 -26.74 -5.09
N LEU A 145 -20.85 -26.73 -5.68
CA LEU A 145 -20.60 -26.27 -7.05
C LEU A 145 -20.77 -27.38 -8.10
N ALA A 146 -20.18 -28.55 -7.84
CA ALA A 146 -20.13 -29.67 -8.76
C ALA A 146 -19.84 -31.00 -8.04
N GLU A 147 -20.40 -32.09 -8.55
CA GLU A 147 -20.16 -33.45 -8.07
C GLU A 147 -19.69 -34.33 -9.24
N MET A 148 -18.47 -34.85 -9.14
CA MET A 148 -17.81 -35.63 -10.19
C MET A 148 -17.60 -37.08 -9.74
N ASP A 149 -17.76 -38.04 -10.65
CA ASP A 149 -17.45 -39.45 -10.37
C ASP A 149 -15.95 -39.65 -10.09
N GLY A 150 -15.64 -40.38 -9.01
CA GLY A 150 -14.28 -40.75 -8.63
C GLY A 150 -13.95 -42.21 -8.94
N LEU A 151 -12.94 -42.44 -9.79
CA LEU A 151 -12.42 -43.78 -10.06
C LEU A 151 -11.42 -44.19 -8.97
N VAL A 152 -11.72 -45.29 -8.25
CA VAL A 152 -10.88 -45.80 -7.15
C VAL A 152 -9.84 -46.79 -7.69
N GLU A 153 -8.56 -46.46 -7.52
CA GLU A 153 -7.41 -47.29 -7.85
C GLU A 153 -6.58 -47.55 -6.59
N GLY A 154 -6.95 -48.56 -5.81
CA GLY A 154 -6.28 -48.89 -4.56
C GLY A 154 -6.45 -47.80 -3.49
N ASN A 155 -5.37 -47.10 -3.12
CA ASN A 155 -5.40 -45.97 -2.18
C ASN A 155 -5.52 -44.59 -2.86
N ARG A 156 -5.61 -44.56 -4.19
CA ARG A 156 -5.76 -43.35 -5.00
C ARG A 156 -7.16 -43.26 -5.58
N ILE A 157 -7.69 -42.04 -5.65
CA ILE A 157 -8.98 -41.74 -6.26
C ILE A 157 -8.72 -40.72 -7.34
N ARG A 158 -9.07 -41.04 -8.59
CA ARG A 158 -8.96 -40.12 -9.73
C ARG A 158 -10.30 -39.43 -9.95
N CYS A 159 -10.29 -38.11 -9.91
CA CYS A 159 -11.44 -37.27 -10.22
C CYS A 159 -11.05 -36.23 -11.26
N THR A 160 -12.01 -35.71 -12.02
CA THR A 160 -11.79 -34.57 -12.91
C THR A 160 -12.18 -33.26 -12.23
N SER A 161 -11.54 -32.15 -12.59
CA SER A 161 -12.00 -30.82 -12.20
C SER A 161 -13.32 -30.48 -12.92
N PRO A 162 -14.15 -29.57 -12.36
CA PRO A 162 -15.38 -29.11 -13.00
C PRO A 162 -15.14 -28.50 -14.39
N ALA A 163 -16.18 -28.42 -15.21
CA ALA A 163 -16.11 -27.77 -16.51
C ALA A 163 -16.09 -26.23 -16.38
N GLU A 164 -15.59 -25.52 -17.40
CA GLU A 164 -15.50 -24.03 -17.40
C GLU A 164 -16.84 -23.33 -17.09
N LYS A 165 -17.97 -23.96 -17.42
CA LYS A 165 -19.33 -23.43 -17.14
C LYS A 165 -19.77 -23.60 -15.68
N GLU A 166 -19.11 -24.47 -14.94
CA GLU A 166 -19.42 -24.90 -13.57
C GLU A 166 -18.42 -24.35 -12.55
N VAL A 167 -17.18 -24.04 -12.97
CA VAL A 167 -16.22 -23.29 -12.16
C VAL A 167 -16.85 -21.95 -11.75
N PRO A 168 -16.87 -21.60 -10.45
CA PRO A 168 -17.75 -20.57 -9.93
C PRO A 168 -17.54 -19.20 -10.58
N ARG A 169 -18.64 -18.61 -11.06
CA ARG A 169 -18.72 -17.17 -11.42
C ARG A 169 -18.34 -16.24 -10.26
N ILE A 170 -18.33 -16.75 -9.04
CA ILE A 170 -17.97 -16.03 -7.80
C ILE A 170 -16.53 -15.46 -7.86
N ILE A 171 -15.64 -16.07 -8.65
CA ILE A 171 -14.25 -15.58 -8.81
C ILE A 171 -14.20 -14.22 -9.54
N PHE A 172 -15.26 -13.84 -10.28
CA PHE A 172 -15.31 -12.53 -10.95
C PHE A 172 -15.50 -11.35 -9.98
N ASP A 173 -15.97 -11.58 -8.75
CA ASP A 173 -16.31 -10.53 -7.78
C ASP A 173 -15.14 -10.15 -6.82
N LYS A 174 -13.95 -9.90 -7.41
CA LYS A 174 -12.75 -9.22 -6.84
C LYS A 174 -11.64 -10.09 -6.21
N GLY A 175 -11.64 -11.42 -6.38
CA GLY A 175 -10.58 -12.29 -5.86
C GLY A 175 -9.51 -12.68 -6.90
N ASP A 176 -8.23 -12.65 -6.54
CA ASP A 176 -7.15 -13.34 -7.27
C ASP A 176 -7.33 -14.87 -7.20
N HIS A 177 -7.76 -15.37 -6.04
CA HIS A 177 -8.02 -16.79 -5.81
C HIS A 177 -9.23 -17.03 -4.90
N GLN A 178 -9.84 -18.20 -5.08
CA GLN A 178 -10.89 -18.76 -4.24
C GLN A 178 -10.41 -20.10 -3.67
N ILE A 179 -10.55 -20.26 -2.34
CA ILE A 179 -10.34 -21.55 -1.67
C ILE A 179 -11.71 -22.23 -1.56
N VAL A 180 -11.77 -23.51 -1.92
CA VAL A 180 -12.98 -24.36 -1.96
C VAL A 180 -12.66 -25.66 -1.22
N GLN A 181 -13.60 -26.19 -0.44
CA GLN A 181 -13.48 -27.51 0.18
C GLN A 181 -13.86 -28.61 -0.81
N LEU A 182 -12.89 -29.43 -1.19
CA LEU A 182 -13.10 -30.64 -1.97
C LEU A 182 -13.40 -31.80 -1.03
N TYR A 183 -14.62 -32.33 -1.09
CA TYR A 183 -15.13 -33.43 -0.28
C TYR A 183 -15.07 -34.76 -1.04
N LEU A 184 -14.84 -35.86 -0.32
CA LEU A 184 -15.12 -37.22 -0.77
C LEU A 184 -16.44 -37.72 -0.19
N LYS A 185 -17.36 -38.09 -1.06
CA LYS A 185 -18.71 -38.57 -0.73
C LYS A 185 -18.84 -40.04 -1.09
N SER A 186 -19.17 -40.88 -0.11
CA SER A 186 -19.29 -42.34 -0.32
C SER A 186 -20.59 -42.67 -1.05
N LYS A 187 -20.55 -43.55 -2.06
CA LYS A 187 -21.78 -44.06 -2.71
C LYS A 187 -22.56 -45.04 -1.84
N GLU A 188 -21.94 -45.60 -0.79
CA GLU A 188 -22.61 -46.50 0.16
C GLU A 188 -23.55 -45.74 1.12
N THR A 189 -23.13 -44.57 1.62
CA THR A 189 -23.87 -43.80 2.63
C THR A 189 -24.45 -42.49 2.10
N GLY A 190 -24.02 -42.02 0.93
CA GLY A 190 -24.36 -40.69 0.39
C GLY A 190 -23.72 -39.51 1.13
N LEU A 191 -22.86 -39.77 2.13
CA LEU A 191 -22.30 -38.75 3.02
C LEU A 191 -20.84 -38.44 2.69
N ALA A 192 -20.46 -37.17 2.89
CA ALA A 192 -19.07 -36.71 2.84
C ALA A 192 -18.30 -37.19 4.08
N PHE A 193 -17.15 -37.84 3.90
CA PHE A 193 -16.36 -38.46 4.99
C PHE A 193 -14.90 -37.99 5.08
N ALA A 194 -14.48 -37.14 4.14
CA ALA A 194 -13.17 -36.50 4.12
C ALA A 194 -13.25 -35.19 3.32
N ASN A 195 -12.40 -34.21 3.63
CA ASN A 195 -12.19 -33.04 2.79
C ASN A 195 -10.72 -32.60 2.71
N THR A 196 -10.44 -31.74 1.75
CA THR A 196 -9.18 -31.02 1.61
C THR A 196 -9.46 -29.65 1.00
N SER A 197 -8.66 -28.64 1.37
CA SER A 197 -8.69 -27.34 0.68
C SER A 197 -8.14 -27.49 -0.74
N PHE A 198 -8.87 -26.98 -1.72
CA PHE A 198 -8.50 -26.88 -3.13
C PHE A 198 -8.59 -25.42 -3.57
N VAL A 199 -7.75 -24.98 -4.52
CA VAL A 199 -7.66 -23.56 -4.90
C VAL A 199 -7.90 -23.35 -6.39
N PHE A 200 -8.84 -22.46 -6.70
CA PHE A 200 -9.01 -21.91 -8.05
C PHE A 200 -8.40 -20.50 -8.08
N TYR A 201 -7.49 -20.21 -9.00
CA TYR A 201 -6.89 -18.88 -9.17
C TYR A 201 -7.11 -18.31 -10.57
N ASN A 202 -7.20 -16.99 -10.67
CA ASN A 202 -7.50 -16.28 -11.92
C ASN A 202 -6.49 -15.16 -12.18
N CYS A 203 -5.40 -15.53 -12.86
CA CYS A 203 -4.36 -14.59 -13.28
C CYS A 203 -4.91 -13.34 -13.99
N SER A 204 -5.97 -13.46 -14.79
CA SER A 204 -6.54 -12.36 -15.60
C SER A 204 -7.16 -11.21 -14.77
N VAL A 205 -7.30 -11.38 -13.45
CA VAL A 205 -7.68 -10.31 -12.52
C VAL A 205 -6.55 -9.27 -12.38
N HIS A 206 -5.29 -9.69 -12.43
CA HIS A 206 -4.13 -8.79 -12.35
C HIS A 206 -4.03 -7.88 -13.58
N LYS A 207 -3.97 -6.56 -13.34
CA LYS A 207 -3.90 -5.51 -14.38
C LYS A 207 -2.50 -4.90 -14.55
N SER A 208 -1.56 -5.24 -13.67
CA SER A 208 -0.17 -4.79 -13.73
C SER A 208 0.77 -5.99 -13.81
N CYS A 209 1.98 -5.79 -14.36
CA CYS A 209 2.97 -6.87 -14.43
C CYS A 209 3.40 -7.29 -13.04
N LEU A 210 3.73 -6.32 -12.18
CA LEU A 210 4.19 -6.59 -10.81
C LEU A 210 3.15 -7.37 -10.01
N SER A 211 1.85 -7.06 -10.10
CA SER A 211 0.82 -7.85 -9.39
C SER A 211 0.67 -9.26 -9.97
N CYS A 212 0.80 -9.43 -11.29
CA CYS A 212 0.76 -10.72 -11.96
C CYS A 212 1.88 -11.68 -11.52
N VAL A 213 3.14 -11.21 -11.50
CA VAL A 213 4.30 -12.07 -11.20
C VAL A 213 4.70 -12.10 -9.72
N SER A 214 4.14 -11.23 -8.88
CA SER A 214 4.23 -11.36 -7.41
C SER A 214 3.10 -12.21 -6.81
N SER A 215 2.13 -12.63 -7.63
CA SER A 215 1.12 -13.61 -7.23
C SER A 215 1.79 -14.92 -6.77
N PRO A 216 1.30 -15.59 -5.71
CA PRO A 216 1.84 -16.87 -5.26
C PRO A 216 1.51 -18.04 -6.22
N TYR A 217 0.72 -17.79 -7.27
CA TYR A 217 0.33 -18.76 -8.28
C TYR A 217 1.22 -18.68 -9.52
N GLN A 218 1.14 -19.71 -10.38
CA GLN A 218 1.91 -19.78 -11.63
C GLN A 218 1.26 -18.90 -12.71
N CYS A 219 1.34 -17.58 -12.50
CA CYS A 219 0.89 -16.56 -13.43
C CYS A 219 2.08 -15.97 -14.21
N HIS A 220 1.81 -15.56 -15.44
CA HIS A 220 2.79 -15.02 -16.38
C HIS A 220 2.23 -13.78 -17.04
N TRP A 221 3.08 -12.76 -17.23
CA TRP A 221 2.65 -11.51 -17.84
C TRP A 221 3.02 -11.45 -19.33
N CYS A 222 2.03 -11.23 -20.18
CA CYS A 222 2.19 -11.05 -21.62
C CYS A 222 2.50 -9.59 -21.95
N LYS A 223 3.79 -9.25 -21.95
CA LYS A 223 4.32 -7.88 -22.13
C LYS A 223 3.67 -7.06 -23.25
N TYR A 224 3.44 -7.66 -24.42
CA TYR A 224 2.94 -6.97 -25.61
C TYR A 224 1.41 -7.02 -25.78
N ARG A 225 0.74 -7.94 -25.07
CA ARG A 225 -0.73 -8.00 -24.98
C ARG A 225 -1.27 -7.23 -23.77
N HIS A 226 -0.40 -6.84 -22.83
CA HIS A 226 -0.74 -6.16 -21.58
C HIS A 226 -1.80 -6.92 -20.75
N VAL A 227 -1.62 -8.24 -20.63
CA VAL A 227 -2.51 -9.13 -19.85
C VAL A 227 -1.71 -10.14 -19.03
N CYS A 228 -2.25 -10.52 -17.88
CA CYS A 228 -1.79 -11.63 -17.07
C CYS A 228 -2.52 -12.92 -17.45
N THR A 229 -1.81 -14.03 -17.57
CA THR A 229 -2.34 -15.34 -18.01
C THR A 229 -1.67 -16.48 -17.24
N HIS A 230 -2.32 -17.65 -17.19
CA HIS A 230 -1.66 -18.87 -16.71
C HIS A 230 -0.83 -19.55 -17.82
N ASP A 231 -1.32 -19.55 -19.07
CA ASP A 231 -0.66 -20.25 -20.17
C ASP A 231 0.23 -19.28 -20.98
N PRO A 232 1.57 -19.43 -20.95
CA PRO A 232 2.47 -18.53 -21.65
C PRO A 232 2.30 -18.59 -23.17
N ARG A 233 1.78 -19.70 -23.72
CA ARG A 233 1.49 -19.86 -25.16
C ARG A 233 0.41 -18.89 -25.65
N THR A 234 -0.37 -18.29 -24.75
CA THR A 234 -1.37 -17.27 -25.10
C THR A 234 -0.78 -15.87 -25.31
N CYS A 235 0.49 -15.64 -24.93
CA CYS A 235 1.21 -14.42 -25.29
C CYS A 235 1.73 -14.51 -26.73
N SER A 236 1.79 -13.37 -27.43
CA SER A 236 2.05 -13.31 -28.88
C SER A 236 3.36 -13.96 -29.35
N PHE A 237 4.42 -13.95 -28.54
CA PHE A 237 5.72 -14.55 -28.84
C PHE A 237 6.56 -14.73 -27.56
N GLN A 238 7.60 -15.58 -27.64
CA GLN A 238 8.39 -16.03 -26.48
C GLN A 238 9.10 -14.89 -25.71
N GLU A 239 9.67 -13.91 -26.41
CA GLU A 239 10.30 -12.72 -25.79
C GLU A 239 9.29 -11.78 -25.08
N GLY A 240 7.99 -12.02 -25.27
CA GLY A 240 6.92 -11.31 -24.58
C GLY A 240 6.53 -11.89 -23.23
N TRP A 241 7.17 -12.98 -22.79
CA TRP A 241 6.85 -13.68 -21.55
C TRP A 241 7.66 -13.10 -20.39
N VAL A 242 6.97 -12.68 -19.34
CA VAL A 242 7.61 -12.19 -18.11
C VAL A 242 7.26 -13.14 -16.97
N LYS A 243 8.29 -13.69 -16.32
CA LYS A 243 8.16 -14.65 -15.20
C LYS A 243 8.64 -14.07 -13.88
N GLN A 244 9.55 -13.10 -13.91
CA GLN A 244 10.17 -12.53 -12.72
C GLN A 244 9.84 -11.03 -12.57
N PRO A 245 9.68 -10.50 -11.33
CA PRO A 245 9.46 -9.06 -11.09
C PRO A 245 10.52 -8.14 -11.72
N GLU A 246 11.76 -8.63 -11.85
CA GLU A 246 12.91 -7.93 -12.42
C GLU A 246 12.78 -7.72 -13.94
N GLU A 247 12.02 -8.58 -14.62
CA GLU A 247 11.72 -8.56 -16.05
C GLU A 247 10.50 -7.67 -16.39
N CYS A 248 9.73 -7.24 -15.38
CA CYS A 248 8.55 -6.40 -15.60
C CYS A 248 8.90 -5.02 -16.21
N PRO A 249 8.07 -4.50 -17.13
CA PRO A 249 8.17 -3.13 -17.62
C PRO A 249 7.71 -2.16 -16.53
N GLN A 250 8.65 -1.38 -15.98
CA GLN A 250 8.41 -0.50 -14.84
C GLN A 250 9.24 0.77 -14.90
N LEU A 251 8.73 1.86 -14.33
CA LEU A 251 9.49 3.09 -14.12
C LEU A 251 10.45 2.92 -12.94
N LEU A 252 11.67 3.44 -13.09
CA LEU A 252 12.66 3.47 -12.02
C LEU A 252 12.45 4.71 -11.12
N PRO A 253 12.93 4.67 -9.87
CA PRO A 253 13.00 5.87 -9.03
C PRO A 253 13.72 7.02 -9.74
N ALA A 254 13.04 8.16 -9.82
CA ALA A 254 13.57 9.41 -10.33
C ALA A 254 13.81 10.39 -9.18
N ASP A 255 14.98 11.03 -9.18
CA ASP A 255 15.20 12.20 -8.33
C ASP A 255 14.21 13.29 -8.74
N ARG A 256 13.48 13.84 -7.75
CA ARG A 256 12.28 14.71 -7.87
C ARG A 256 12.15 15.40 -9.24
N ILE A 257 11.13 15.02 -10.01
CA ILE A 257 10.92 15.54 -11.38
C ILE A 257 10.37 16.97 -11.30
N LEU A 258 11.25 17.98 -11.35
CA LEU A 258 10.87 19.39 -11.21
C LEU A 258 10.56 20.04 -12.57
N VAL A 259 9.34 20.55 -12.73
CA VAL A 259 8.86 21.23 -13.93
C VAL A 259 8.30 22.61 -13.59
N PRO A 260 8.88 23.71 -14.12
CA PRO A 260 8.33 25.04 -13.90
C PRO A 260 7.02 25.23 -14.67
N VAL A 261 6.05 25.89 -14.03
CA VAL A 261 4.77 26.25 -14.66
C VAL A 261 4.98 27.23 -15.83
N ASN A 262 4.19 27.07 -16.89
CA ASN A 262 4.21 27.88 -18.12
C ASN A 262 5.54 27.88 -18.90
N VAL A 263 6.46 26.96 -18.60
CA VAL A 263 7.72 26.79 -19.35
C VAL A 263 7.67 25.49 -20.13
N VAL A 264 8.00 25.55 -21.42
CA VAL A 264 8.08 24.37 -22.29
C VAL A 264 9.33 23.58 -21.94
N LYS A 265 9.15 22.37 -21.38
CA LYS A 265 10.27 21.52 -20.94
C LYS A 265 9.94 20.03 -21.16
N PRO A 266 10.86 19.21 -21.73
CA PRO A 266 10.66 17.77 -21.80
C PRO A 266 10.84 17.12 -20.43
N ILE A 267 10.15 16.01 -20.20
CA ILE A 267 10.27 15.19 -18.98
C ILE A 267 10.93 13.87 -19.37
N THR A 268 12.12 13.59 -18.85
CA THR A 268 12.86 12.34 -19.14
C THR A 268 12.76 11.40 -17.95
N LEU A 269 12.37 10.16 -18.21
CA LEU A 269 12.10 9.13 -17.21
C LEU A 269 12.99 7.92 -17.47
N ARG A 270 13.58 7.38 -16.40
CA ARG A 270 14.29 6.10 -16.43
C ARG A 270 13.30 4.97 -16.15
N ALA A 271 13.52 3.84 -16.78
CA ALA A 271 12.65 2.67 -16.71
C ALA A 271 13.48 1.38 -16.83
N LYS A 272 12.79 0.23 -16.78
CA LYS A 272 13.29 -1.08 -17.18
C LYS A 272 12.32 -1.74 -18.15
N ASN A 273 12.85 -2.59 -19.02
CA ASN A 273 12.13 -3.53 -19.86
C ASN A 273 10.99 -2.95 -20.73
N LEU A 274 11.00 -1.65 -21.07
CA LEU A 274 9.93 -1.01 -21.85
C LEU A 274 9.66 -1.72 -23.19
N PRO A 275 8.42 -2.18 -23.47
CA PRO A 275 8.07 -2.83 -24.74
C PRO A 275 8.31 -1.92 -25.95
N GLN A 276 8.69 -2.54 -27.06
CA GLN A 276 8.69 -1.89 -28.37
C GLN A 276 7.31 -2.10 -29.01
N PRO A 277 6.53 -1.05 -29.29
CA PRO A 277 5.21 -1.20 -29.92
C PRO A 277 5.32 -2.00 -31.23
N GLN A 278 4.45 -2.98 -31.39
CA GLN A 278 4.39 -3.86 -32.56
C GLN A 278 3.58 -3.20 -33.69
N SER A 279 3.56 -3.83 -34.87
CA SER A 279 2.74 -3.40 -36.00
C SER A 279 1.27 -3.22 -35.58
N GLY A 280 0.71 -2.02 -35.80
CA GLY A 280 -0.64 -1.65 -35.40
C GLY A 280 -0.80 -1.13 -33.97
N GLN A 281 0.26 -1.13 -33.15
CA GLN A 281 0.24 -0.56 -31.80
C GLN A 281 0.73 0.89 -31.80
N ARG A 282 0.10 1.75 -30.99
CA ARG A 282 0.51 3.16 -30.85
C ARG A 282 1.72 3.32 -29.93
N GLY A 283 2.40 4.47 -30.07
CA GLY A 283 3.56 4.86 -29.26
C GLY A 283 3.24 5.11 -27.78
N TYR A 284 4.20 5.72 -27.09
CA TYR A 284 4.07 6.09 -25.68
C TYR A 284 3.43 7.47 -25.51
N GLU A 285 2.74 7.66 -24.40
CA GLU A 285 2.18 8.94 -23.96
C GLU A 285 2.41 9.07 -22.44
N CYS A 286 2.64 10.29 -21.97
CA CYS A 286 2.67 10.62 -20.55
C CYS A 286 1.32 11.27 -20.20
N VAL A 287 0.67 10.76 -19.16
CA VAL A 287 -0.56 11.33 -18.59
C VAL A 287 -0.21 11.95 -17.25
N LEU A 288 -0.50 13.24 -17.11
CA LEU A 288 -0.34 13.99 -15.86
C LEU A 288 -1.71 14.41 -15.34
N THR A 289 -2.08 14.01 -14.13
CA THR A 289 -3.40 14.29 -13.55
C THR A 289 -3.32 15.53 -12.66
N ILE A 290 -3.56 16.70 -13.24
CA ILE A 290 -3.44 18.01 -12.58
C ILE A 290 -4.82 18.45 -12.08
N GLN A 291 -5.01 18.58 -10.76
CA GLN A 291 -6.27 19.04 -10.15
C GLN A 291 -7.52 18.26 -10.63
N GLY A 292 -7.35 16.98 -10.97
CA GLY A 292 -8.42 16.10 -11.49
C GLY A 292 -8.59 16.11 -13.01
N GLN A 293 -7.85 16.94 -13.75
CA GLN A 293 -7.83 16.95 -15.22
C GLN A 293 -6.60 16.21 -15.75
N GLU A 294 -6.80 15.25 -16.64
CA GLU A 294 -5.72 14.53 -17.32
C GLU A 294 -5.16 15.32 -18.51
N GLN A 295 -3.84 15.54 -18.50
CA GLN A 295 -3.09 16.10 -19.62
C GLN A 295 -2.28 14.98 -20.29
N ARG A 296 -2.63 14.61 -21.52
CA ARG A 296 -1.99 13.54 -22.29
C ARG A 296 -0.97 14.15 -23.27
N VAL A 297 0.31 13.82 -23.10
CA VAL A 297 1.43 14.35 -23.90
C VAL A 297 2.16 13.21 -24.60
N PRO A 298 2.39 13.24 -25.93
CA PRO A 298 3.14 12.20 -26.62
C PRO A 298 4.54 12.00 -26.04
N ALA A 299 5.04 10.77 -26.06
CA ALA A 299 6.34 10.40 -25.51
C ALA A 299 7.15 9.48 -26.44
N LEU A 300 8.47 9.67 -26.44
CA LEU A 300 9.41 8.87 -27.22
C LEU A 300 10.15 7.89 -26.32
N ARG A 301 10.08 6.60 -26.64
CA ARG A 301 10.90 5.55 -26.03
C ARG A 301 12.22 5.44 -26.80
N PHE A 302 13.31 5.92 -26.20
CA PHE A 302 14.65 5.81 -26.81
C PHE A 302 15.16 4.36 -26.82
N ASN A 303 14.93 3.63 -25.73
CA ASN A 303 15.38 2.25 -25.55
C ASN A 303 14.51 1.53 -24.50
N SER A 304 14.88 0.31 -24.09
CA SER A 304 14.16 -0.45 -23.05
C SER A 304 14.21 0.18 -21.64
N SER A 305 15.02 1.22 -21.43
CA SER A 305 15.31 1.81 -20.12
C SER A 305 15.07 3.33 -20.02
N SER A 306 14.59 3.98 -21.09
CA SER A 306 14.40 5.43 -21.12
C SER A 306 13.23 5.82 -22.02
N VAL A 307 12.39 6.70 -21.48
CA VAL A 307 11.26 7.34 -22.19
C VAL A 307 11.24 8.83 -21.88
N GLN A 308 10.86 9.66 -22.84
CA GLN A 308 10.81 11.11 -22.69
C GLN A 308 9.48 11.67 -23.21
N CYS A 309 8.73 12.33 -22.33
CA CYS A 309 7.56 13.11 -22.69
C CYS A 309 8.00 14.32 -23.51
N GLN A 310 7.27 14.64 -24.58
CA GLN A 310 7.57 15.74 -25.48
C GLN A 310 7.55 17.11 -24.80
N ASN A 311 8.10 18.10 -25.51
CA ASN A 311 8.13 19.50 -25.10
C ASN A 311 6.71 20.03 -24.92
N THR A 312 6.31 20.31 -23.68
CA THR A 312 5.00 20.87 -23.33
C THR A 312 5.15 21.74 -22.08
N SER A 313 4.30 22.74 -21.92
CA SER A 313 4.17 23.55 -20.70
C SER A 313 2.93 23.11 -19.93
N TYR A 314 3.01 23.14 -18.60
CA TYR A 314 1.93 22.76 -17.71
C TYR A 314 1.56 23.92 -16.79
N SER A 315 0.30 23.97 -16.36
CA SER A 315 -0.22 24.97 -15.44
C SER A 315 -1.19 24.33 -14.44
N TYR A 316 -1.41 25.01 -13.33
CA TYR A 316 -2.40 24.67 -12.31
C TYR A 316 -2.98 25.94 -11.70
N GLU A 317 -4.21 25.91 -11.23
CA GLU A 317 -4.90 27.07 -10.65
C GLU A 317 -4.50 27.33 -9.19
N GLY A 318 -4.60 28.59 -8.76
CA GLY A 318 -4.24 29.04 -7.41
C GLY A 318 -2.77 29.45 -7.23
N MET A 319 -2.50 30.30 -6.24
CA MET A 319 -1.15 30.71 -5.82
C MET A 319 -0.79 30.22 -4.41
N ASP A 320 -1.71 29.49 -3.77
CA ASP A 320 -1.60 29.06 -2.37
C ASP A 320 -0.49 28.04 -2.15
N THR A 321 -0.06 27.31 -3.19
CA THR A 321 0.98 26.28 -3.09
C THR A 321 2.06 26.51 -4.14
N GLY A 322 3.30 26.69 -3.70
CA GLY A 322 4.45 26.97 -4.57
C GLY A 322 5.09 25.74 -5.23
N SER A 323 4.69 24.52 -4.85
CA SER A 323 5.04 23.28 -5.56
C SER A 323 3.94 22.24 -5.35
N LEU A 324 3.29 21.83 -6.44
CA LEU A 324 2.21 20.84 -6.48
C LEU A 324 2.77 19.50 -6.96
N PRO A 325 2.72 18.41 -6.15
CA PRO A 325 2.94 17.06 -6.66
C PRO A 325 1.75 16.65 -7.55
N VAL A 326 2.06 16.07 -8.71
CA VAL A 326 1.13 15.65 -9.75
C VAL A 326 1.40 14.18 -10.09
N ASP A 327 0.34 13.40 -10.17
CA ASP A 327 0.41 11.99 -10.53
C ASP A 327 0.85 11.84 -12.00
N LEU A 328 1.81 10.95 -12.22
CA LEU A 328 2.38 10.65 -13.52
C LEU A 328 2.14 9.19 -13.86
N MET A 329 1.42 8.96 -14.96
CA MET A 329 1.25 7.65 -15.57
C MET A 329 1.91 7.67 -16.95
N VAL A 330 2.78 6.70 -17.22
CA VAL A 330 3.27 6.45 -18.59
C VAL A 330 2.41 5.35 -19.18
N ILE A 331 1.79 5.63 -20.31
CA ILE A 331 0.97 4.68 -21.06
C ILE A 331 1.56 4.45 -22.45
N TRP A 332 1.14 3.37 -23.10
CA TRP A 332 1.42 3.11 -24.50
C TRP A 332 0.23 2.40 -25.14
N ASN A 333 0.17 2.35 -26.47
CA ASN A 333 -0.97 1.84 -27.25
C ASN A 333 -2.32 2.58 -27.06
N GLY A 334 -2.45 3.41 -26.02
CA GLY A 334 -3.58 4.28 -25.68
C GLY A 334 -4.10 4.12 -24.25
N ASP A 335 -3.96 2.91 -23.70
CA ASP A 335 -4.53 2.46 -22.43
C ASP A 335 -3.60 1.55 -21.61
N PHE A 336 -2.53 1.01 -22.20
CA PHE A 336 -1.60 0.10 -21.51
C PHE A 336 -0.65 0.90 -20.61
N SER A 337 -0.87 0.85 -19.30
CA SER A 337 -0.02 1.55 -18.32
C SER A 337 1.32 0.84 -18.09
N ILE A 338 2.34 1.60 -17.68
CA ILE A 338 3.63 1.08 -17.21
C ILE A 338 3.66 1.18 -15.69
N ASP A 339 4.07 0.10 -15.03
CA ASP A 339 4.07 0.01 -13.58
C ASP A 339 4.99 1.10 -12.97
N ASN A 340 4.50 1.85 -11.99
CA ASN A 340 5.24 2.92 -11.30
C ASN A 340 5.44 2.56 -9.80
N PRO A 341 6.24 1.53 -9.46
CA PRO A 341 6.35 1.03 -8.09
C PRO A 341 6.98 2.02 -7.09
N ALA A 342 7.73 3.01 -7.59
CA ALA A 342 8.32 4.08 -6.79
C ALA A 342 7.36 5.28 -6.59
N ASP A 343 6.14 5.21 -7.13
CA ASP A 343 5.13 6.27 -7.15
C ASP A 343 5.70 7.65 -7.57
N ASN A 344 6.51 7.65 -8.63
CA ASN A 344 7.19 8.84 -9.13
C ASN A 344 6.16 9.94 -9.46
N LYS A 345 6.25 11.10 -8.80
CA LYS A 345 5.42 12.29 -9.07
C LYS A 345 6.17 13.34 -9.88
N VAL A 346 5.44 14.12 -10.66
CA VAL A 346 5.94 15.37 -11.25
C VAL A 346 5.64 16.52 -10.30
N HIS A 347 6.64 17.31 -9.94
CA HIS A 347 6.45 18.51 -9.12
C HIS A 347 6.35 19.73 -10.02
N LEU A 348 5.13 20.19 -10.27
CA LEU A 348 4.88 21.49 -10.89
C LEU A 348 5.20 22.58 -9.87
N TYR A 349 5.99 23.59 -10.22
CA TYR A 349 6.33 24.65 -9.28
C TYR A 349 6.21 26.06 -9.88
N LYS A 350 5.91 27.01 -8.99
CA LYS A 350 5.75 28.43 -9.25
C LYS A 350 6.73 29.19 -8.35
N CYS A 351 7.52 30.11 -8.90
CA CYS A 351 8.51 30.87 -8.12
C CYS A 351 7.87 32.01 -7.31
N ASP A 352 6.87 32.67 -7.89
CA ASP A 352 6.08 33.77 -7.33
C ASP A 352 5.14 33.34 -6.19
N ALA A 353 4.49 32.19 -6.33
CA ALA A 353 3.54 31.63 -5.36
C ALA A 353 4.11 31.57 -3.91
N ARG A 354 3.44 32.27 -2.99
CA ARG A 354 3.83 32.49 -1.57
C ARG A 354 5.22 33.15 -1.35
N ARG A 355 5.79 33.88 -2.33
CA ARG A 355 7.14 34.48 -2.24
C ARG A 355 7.18 35.97 -2.61
N GLU A 356 6.35 36.74 -1.91
CA GLU A 356 6.21 38.20 -2.06
C GLU A 356 7.44 39.04 -1.64
N SER A 357 8.46 38.42 -1.02
CA SER A 357 9.67 39.13 -0.61
C SER A 357 10.93 38.39 -0.99
N CYS A 358 12.02 39.14 -1.23
CA CYS A 358 13.34 38.62 -1.57
C CYS A 358 13.79 37.50 -0.62
N GLY A 359 13.61 37.66 0.70
CA GLY A 359 13.96 36.63 1.68
C GLY A 359 13.22 35.30 1.49
N LEU A 360 11.92 35.36 1.17
CA LEU A 360 11.12 34.16 0.88
C LEU A 360 11.47 33.53 -0.47
N CYS A 361 11.74 34.37 -1.48
CA CYS A 361 12.21 33.93 -2.80
C CYS A 361 13.52 33.15 -2.68
N LEU A 362 14.50 33.73 -1.97
CA LEU A 362 15.82 33.13 -1.79
C LEU A 362 15.83 32.00 -0.75
N LYS A 363 14.74 31.76 -0.02
CA LYS A 363 14.52 30.54 0.80
C LYS A 363 13.93 29.38 -0.02
N ALA A 364 13.56 29.58 -1.28
CA ALA A 364 13.04 28.50 -2.14
C ALA A 364 14.08 27.37 -2.31
N ASN A 365 13.62 26.17 -2.69
CA ASN A 365 14.51 25.05 -3.02
C ASN A 365 15.49 25.52 -4.13
N PRO A 366 16.82 25.45 -3.92
CA PRO A 366 17.80 25.86 -4.93
C PRO A 366 17.61 25.18 -6.30
N GLN A 367 17.06 23.96 -6.32
CA GLN A 367 16.77 23.22 -7.56
C GLN A 367 15.67 23.86 -8.43
N PHE A 368 14.87 24.79 -7.90
CA PHE A 368 13.86 25.52 -8.67
C PHE A 368 14.47 26.63 -9.56
N GLY A 369 15.72 27.06 -9.32
CA GLY A 369 16.34 28.14 -10.10
C GLY A 369 15.60 29.48 -10.02
N CYS A 370 14.80 29.70 -8.97
CA CYS A 370 14.10 30.96 -8.74
C CYS A 370 15.10 32.07 -8.34
N VAL A 371 14.88 33.27 -8.88
CA VAL A 371 15.65 34.49 -8.58
C VAL A 371 14.70 35.62 -8.19
N TRP A 372 15.18 36.56 -7.39
CA TRP A 372 14.43 37.78 -7.10
C TRP A 372 14.82 38.87 -8.09
N CYS A 373 13.89 39.29 -8.95
CA CYS A 373 14.10 40.33 -9.96
C CYS A 373 13.81 41.71 -9.34
N LYS A 374 14.85 42.50 -9.04
CA LYS A 374 14.72 43.79 -8.31
C LYS A 374 13.88 44.81 -9.05
N GLY A 375 14.05 44.93 -10.38
CA GLY A 375 13.29 45.90 -11.19
C GLY A 375 11.78 45.65 -11.19
N GLU A 376 11.37 44.39 -11.00
CA GLU A 376 9.95 43.97 -11.01
C GLU A 376 9.40 43.66 -9.60
N ASN A 377 10.24 43.77 -8.55
CA ASN A 377 9.95 43.42 -7.15
C ASN A 377 9.22 42.07 -6.98
N ARG A 378 9.68 41.02 -7.69
CA ARG A 378 9.04 39.69 -7.68
C ARG A 378 10.03 38.54 -7.75
N CYS A 379 9.57 37.37 -7.33
CA CYS A 379 10.28 36.10 -7.47
C CYS A 379 9.91 35.42 -8.80
N THR A 380 10.86 35.27 -9.71
CA THR A 380 10.64 34.66 -11.04
C THR A 380 11.75 33.65 -11.37
N LEU A 381 11.60 32.94 -12.48
CA LEU A 381 12.70 32.15 -13.05
C LEU A 381 13.73 33.09 -13.67
N LYS A 382 15.02 32.70 -13.63
CA LYS A 382 16.12 33.48 -14.23
C LYS A 382 15.88 33.89 -15.69
N GLN A 383 15.21 33.03 -16.47
CA GLN A 383 14.85 33.26 -17.87
C GLN A 383 13.73 34.28 -18.08
N HIS A 384 12.94 34.59 -17.04
CA HIS A 384 11.77 35.48 -17.12
C HIS A 384 12.03 36.88 -16.52
N CYS A 385 13.22 37.15 -15.97
CA CYS A 385 13.60 38.48 -15.51
C CYS A 385 14.22 39.25 -16.69
N LEU A 386 13.55 40.30 -17.16
CA LEU A 386 13.81 40.92 -18.47
C LEU A 386 15.14 41.69 -18.60
N HIS A 387 15.86 41.91 -17.50
CA HIS A 387 17.09 42.72 -17.46
C HIS A 387 18.24 41.97 -16.73
N PRO A 388 19.09 41.23 -17.46
CA PRO A 388 20.03 40.30 -16.86
C PRO A 388 21.14 40.91 -16.00
N GLU A 389 21.73 42.02 -16.45
CA GLU A 389 22.95 42.53 -15.84
C GLU A 389 22.62 43.41 -14.62
N ASN A 390 22.98 42.88 -13.44
CA ASN A 390 22.93 43.52 -12.11
C ASN A 390 21.56 43.65 -11.41
N GLN A 391 20.44 43.20 -12.00
CA GLN A 391 19.11 43.38 -11.40
C GLN A 391 18.49 42.17 -10.69
N TRP A 392 19.01 40.95 -10.81
CA TRP A 392 18.49 39.78 -10.05
C TRP A 392 19.33 39.42 -8.81
N LEU A 393 18.73 38.67 -7.90
CA LEU A 393 19.38 38.03 -6.74
C LEU A 393 19.15 36.53 -6.75
N GLU A 394 20.15 35.75 -6.33
CA GLU A 394 20.10 34.28 -6.22
C GLU A 394 20.73 33.81 -4.89
N HIS A 395 20.39 32.59 -4.44
CA HIS A 395 20.70 32.09 -3.09
C HIS A 395 22.21 32.01 -2.74
N ALA A 396 23.09 31.93 -3.75
CA ALA A 396 24.54 31.83 -3.58
C ALA A 396 25.33 32.89 -4.38
N GLY A 397 24.65 33.90 -4.94
CA GLY A 397 25.29 34.90 -5.79
C GLY A 397 26.11 35.93 -4.99
N PRO A 398 27.13 36.56 -5.60
CA PRO A 398 28.00 37.54 -4.93
C PRO A 398 27.25 38.76 -4.35
N ASN A 399 26.05 39.05 -4.86
CA ASN A 399 25.22 40.18 -4.46
C ASN A 399 23.95 39.79 -3.69
N SER A 400 23.86 38.60 -3.08
CA SER A 400 22.64 38.00 -2.46
C SER A 400 22.02 38.71 -1.24
N LYS A 401 22.14 40.04 -1.13
CA LYS A 401 21.57 40.86 -0.05
C LYS A 401 20.18 41.36 -0.45
N CYS A 402 19.18 41.05 0.38
CA CYS A 402 17.83 41.58 0.24
C CYS A 402 17.72 42.96 0.90
N THR A 403 17.22 43.94 0.15
CA THR A 403 16.92 45.28 0.67
C THR A 403 15.54 45.30 1.32
N HIS A 404 15.32 46.25 2.24
CA HIS A 404 14.03 46.48 2.93
C HIS A 404 13.48 45.29 3.78
N PRO A 405 14.23 44.77 4.76
CA PRO A 405 13.68 43.86 5.76
C PRO A 405 12.55 44.54 6.58
N LYS A 406 11.42 43.86 6.74
CA LYS A 406 10.23 44.36 7.46
C LYS A 406 9.85 43.42 8.60
N ILE A 407 9.85 43.90 9.84
CA ILE A 407 9.30 43.17 10.99
C ILE A 407 7.78 43.14 10.91
N THR A 408 7.19 41.96 11.13
CA THR A 408 5.74 41.74 11.12
C THR A 408 5.18 41.40 12.49
N GLN A 409 5.98 40.82 13.39
CA GLN A 409 5.57 40.53 14.76
C GLN A 409 6.77 40.45 15.72
N VAL A 410 6.56 40.89 16.96
CA VAL A 410 7.49 40.77 18.09
C VAL A 410 6.77 40.02 19.21
N ARG A 411 7.36 38.95 19.76
CA ARG A 411 6.79 38.15 20.85
C ARG A 411 7.84 37.79 21.91
N PRO A 412 7.58 38.00 23.21
CA PRO A 412 6.42 38.70 23.78
C PRO A 412 6.51 40.22 23.53
N ALA A 413 5.36 40.90 23.45
CA ALA A 413 5.31 42.35 23.22
C ALA A 413 5.61 43.20 24.48
N ARG A 414 5.80 42.56 25.64
CA ARG A 414 6.25 43.14 26.90
C ARG A 414 7.02 42.07 27.68
N SER A 415 8.10 42.44 28.36
CA SER A 415 8.75 41.59 29.38
C SER A 415 7.98 41.64 30.70
N ALA A 416 8.21 40.64 31.56
CA ALA A 416 7.78 40.66 32.95
C ALA A 416 8.89 41.13 33.92
N ALA A 417 10.14 41.15 33.48
CA ALA A 417 11.31 41.59 34.24
C ALA A 417 12.37 42.21 33.30
N PRO A 418 13.11 43.25 33.74
CA PRO A 418 14.22 43.81 32.97
C PRO A 418 15.43 42.88 33.00
N GLY A 419 15.95 42.54 31.82
CA GLY A 419 17.09 41.62 31.63
C GLY A 419 16.67 40.15 31.49
N ASN A 420 17.25 39.48 30.48
CA ASN A 420 17.07 38.05 30.16
C ASN A 420 15.65 37.60 29.73
N GLY A 421 15.01 38.37 28.84
CA GLY A 421 13.78 37.96 28.16
C GLY A 421 14.04 37.58 26.70
N HIS A 422 13.74 36.34 26.31
CA HIS A 422 13.87 35.91 24.91
C HIS A 422 12.79 36.54 24.02
N ILE A 423 13.22 37.29 23.01
CA ILE A 423 12.34 37.81 21.95
C ILE A 423 12.39 36.91 20.71
N LEU A 424 11.22 36.52 20.23
CA LEU A 424 10.97 35.99 18.90
C LEU A 424 10.53 37.12 17.96
N LEU A 425 11.33 37.37 16.92
CA LEU A 425 11.01 38.29 15.83
C LEU A 425 10.50 37.50 14.61
N HIS A 426 9.34 37.89 14.08
CA HIS A 426 8.91 37.52 12.73
C HIS A 426 9.23 38.69 11.80
N ALA A 427 9.95 38.41 10.71
CA ALA A 427 10.31 39.40 9.70
C ALA A 427 10.26 38.83 8.28
N ALA A 428 9.85 39.67 7.34
CA ALA A 428 9.85 39.41 5.89
C ALA A 428 11.01 40.16 5.21
N GLY A 429 11.41 39.72 4.01
CA GLY A 429 12.52 40.34 3.26
C GLY A 429 13.93 40.05 3.80
N VAL A 430 14.08 39.25 4.87
CA VAL A 430 15.37 38.91 5.47
C VAL A 430 16.04 37.74 4.75
N PHE A 431 17.35 37.83 4.48
CA PHE A 431 18.11 36.75 3.84
C PHE A 431 18.50 35.65 4.84
N PRO A 432 18.18 34.37 4.59
CA PRO A 432 18.46 33.29 5.53
C PRO A 432 19.91 32.78 5.41
N LYS A 433 20.90 33.60 5.78
CA LYS A 433 22.24 33.10 6.11
C LYS A 433 22.37 32.92 7.62
N PRO A 434 22.92 31.80 8.11
CA PRO A 434 23.30 31.67 9.51
C PRO A 434 24.60 32.45 9.75
N SER A 435 24.55 33.78 9.63
CA SER A 435 25.60 34.73 10.02
C SER A 435 25.20 35.39 11.33
N PRO A 436 26.12 35.69 12.28
CA PRO A 436 25.75 36.40 13.49
C PRO A 436 25.35 37.82 13.07
N VAL A 437 24.29 38.38 13.66
CA VAL A 437 23.94 39.79 13.46
C VAL A 437 24.09 40.50 14.80
N PRO A 438 25.31 40.93 15.18
CA PRO A 438 25.53 41.84 16.31
C PRO A 438 24.97 43.23 15.99
N GLY A 439 23.85 43.58 16.61
CA GLY A 439 23.29 44.93 16.49
C GLY A 439 24.24 46.00 17.04
N ARG A 440 24.47 47.06 16.29
CA ARG A 440 25.10 48.29 16.80
C ARG A 440 24.02 49.18 17.42
N GLY A 441 24.15 49.46 18.71
CA GLY A 441 23.11 50.15 19.48
C GLY A 441 22.98 51.64 19.19
N GLY A 442 21.74 52.13 19.31
CA GLY A 442 21.50 53.40 20.00
C GLY A 442 21.73 53.25 21.51
N GLU A 443 21.65 54.38 22.24
CA GLU A 443 21.71 54.37 23.71
C GLU A 443 20.56 53.52 24.31
N GLU A 444 20.85 52.92 25.47
CA GLU A 444 20.02 51.98 26.25
C GLU A 444 19.95 50.50 25.75
N GLN A 445 20.96 49.75 26.20
CA GLN A 445 21.10 48.28 26.31
C GLN A 445 21.32 47.42 25.03
N PRO A 446 22.35 46.55 25.02
CA PRO A 446 22.66 45.68 23.87
C PRO A 446 21.79 44.42 23.84
N CYS A 447 21.29 44.08 22.65
CA CYS A 447 20.59 42.81 22.38
C CYS A 447 21.50 41.84 21.62
N GLU A 448 21.78 40.69 22.22
CA GLU A 448 22.65 39.66 21.66
C GLU A 448 21.83 38.60 20.87
N SER A 449 22.33 38.18 19.70
CA SER A 449 21.66 37.19 18.85
C SER A 449 22.23 35.78 19.04
N LEU A 450 21.43 34.88 19.62
CA LEU A 450 21.85 33.48 19.85
C LEU A 450 21.94 32.70 18.55
N LYS A 451 23.06 31.97 18.38
CA LYS A 451 23.47 31.53 17.05
C LYS A 451 24.33 30.27 17.06
N PHE A 452 23.95 29.28 16.24
CA PHE A 452 24.81 28.14 15.92
C PHE A 452 25.72 28.47 14.71
N GLY A 453 26.89 27.83 14.66
CA GLY A 453 28.09 28.34 13.98
C GLY A 453 28.10 28.42 12.44
N GLY A 454 29.08 29.16 11.90
CA GLY A 454 29.31 29.38 10.46
C GLY A 454 29.49 30.87 10.13
N GLY A 455 30.51 31.27 9.36
CA GLY A 455 30.91 32.68 9.20
C GLY A 455 30.63 33.31 7.83
N GLY A 456 30.69 34.65 7.76
CA GLY A 456 30.91 35.41 6.52
C GLY A 456 29.69 36.07 5.86
N GLY A 457 29.57 37.39 5.99
CA GLY A 457 28.70 38.23 5.14
C GLY A 457 28.12 39.46 5.86
N ASP A 458 28.34 40.65 5.28
CA ASP A 458 28.00 41.97 5.86
C ASP A 458 26.54 42.22 6.24
N LEU A 459 26.39 43.13 7.19
CA LEU A 459 25.34 43.15 8.22
C LEU A 459 24.30 44.29 8.12
N ALA A 460 24.66 45.38 7.45
CA ALA A 460 24.18 46.73 7.78
C ALA A 460 22.68 47.05 7.52
N GLU A 461 21.97 46.25 6.73
CA GLU A 461 20.51 46.42 6.54
C GLU A 461 19.68 45.58 7.53
N MET A 462 20.17 44.41 7.95
CA MET A 462 19.53 43.66 9.02
C MET A 462 19.71 44.36 10.37
N ASP A 463 20.87 45.01 10.59
CA ASP A 463 21.07 45.91 11.73
C ASP A 463 19.98 46.98 11.81
N LYS A 464 19.67 47.69 10.72
CA LYS A 464 18.65 48.75 10.75
C LYS A 464 17.25 48.26 11.09
N ALA A 465 16.88 47.04 10.68
CA ALA A 465 15.61 46.45 11.08
C ALA A 465 15.64 45.95 12.53
N ALA A 466 16.70 45.27 12.96
CA ALA A 466 16.85 44.81 14.34
C ALA A 466 16.90 45.99 15.33
N ASP A 467 17.59 47.08 14.98
CA ASP A 467 17.67 48.32 15.75
C ASP A 467 16.32 49.06 15.79
N LEU A 468 15.51 49.01 14.72
CA LEU A 468 14.14 49.52 14.73
C LEU A 468 13.21 48.67 15.63
N ALA A 469 13.30 47.34 15.57
CA ALA A 469 12.57 46.44 16.46
C ALA A 469 13.01 46.60 17.93
N CYS A 470 14.30 46.78 18.19
CA CYS A 470 14.82 47.15 19.50
C CYS A 470 14.21 48.47 19.94
N ARG A 471 14.28 49.53 19.15
CA ARG A 471 13.74 50.85 19.52
C ARG A 471 12.23 50.86 19.80
N GLU A 472 11.44 50.02 19.14
CA GLU A 472 10.01 49.86 19.50
C GLU A 472 9.77 48.97 20.74
N ALA A 473 10.70 48.07 21.08
CA ALA A 473 10.61 47.20 22.27
C ALA A 473 11.29 47.79 23.54
N VAL A 474 12.29 48.66 23.37
CA VAL A 474 13.12 49.27 24.42
C VAL A 474 12.37 50.20 25.39
N PRO A 475 11.17 50.76 25.10
CA PRO A 475 10.32 51.36 26.14
C PRO A 475 9.92 50.37 27.26
N ARG A 476 10.29 49.08 27.17
CA ARG A 476 9.98 48.02 28.12
C ARG A 476 11.13 47.03 28.43
N GLY A 477 12.39 47.40 28.25
CA GLY A 477 13.55 46.70 28.83
C GLY A 477 13.65 45.18 28.55
N LEU A 478 14.26 44.82 27.43
CA LEU A 478 14.49 43.44 26.99
C LEU A 478 15.92 43.26 26.44
N SER A 479 16.49 42.07 26.61
CA SER A 479 17.83 41.71 26.11
C SER A 479 17.88 40.24 25.68
N GLY A 480 18.08 39.99 24.37
CA GLY A 480 18.38 38.65 23.82
C GLY A 480 17.37 38.13 22.79
N PHE A 481 17.87 37.63 21.64
CA PHE A 481 17.06 37.13 20.52
C PHE A 481 17.15 35.61 20.31
N HIS A 482 16.04 35.01 19.89
CA HIS A 482 16.02 33.69 19.24
C HIS A 482 15.28 33.74 17.89
N THR A 483 15.90 33.22 16.85
CA THR A 483 15.29 33.05 15.51
C THR A 483 14.65 31.67 15.38
N HIS A 484 13.32 31.59 15.48
CA HIS A 484 12.58 30.37 15.13
C HIS A 484 11.99 30.50 13.72
N SER A 485 12.32 29.57 12.82
CA SER A 485 11.64 29.44 11.55
C SER A 485 10.38 28.59 11.71
N SER A 486 9.19 29.19 11.61
CA SER A 486 7.93 28.45 11.55
C SER A 486 7.79 27.73 10.21
N SER A 487 8.04 26.42 10.19
CA SER A 487 7.50 25.51 9.18
C SER A 487 6.08 25.13 9.60
N GLY A 488 5.07 25.70 8.94
CA GLY A 488 3.70 25.23 9.07
C GLY A 488 3.46 24.03 8.16
N ASP A 489 3.82 22.83 8.63
CA ASP A 489 3.43 21.54 8.05
C ASP A 489 3.38 20.48 9.17
N SER A 490 2.30 19.69 9.17
CA SER A 490 2.01 18.62 10.14
C SER A 490 1.29 17.48 9.40
N GLU A 491 1.39 16.21 9.76
CA GLU A 491 2.13 15.55 10.86
C GLU A 491 3.38 14.80 10.28
N ALA A 492 4.09 13.83 10.87
CA ALA A 492 3.86 12.95 12.02
C ALA A 492 5.16 12.46 12.69
N ALA A 493 5.01 11.84 13.86
CA ALA A 493 6.10 11.62 14.82
C ALA A 493 6.96 10.36 14.56
N ALA A 494 8.24 10.46 14.96
CA ALA A 494 9.08 9.31 15.33
C ALA A 494 9.92 9.69 16.55
N GLY A 495 9.76 8.96 17.66
CA GLY A 495 10.44 9.26 18.92
C GLY A 495 11.84 8.64 19.00
N SER A 496 12.77 9.35 19.64
CA SER A 496 14.00 8.76 20.18
C SER A 496 14.31 9.43 21.52
N GLY A 497 14.50 8.60 22.57
CA GLY A 497 14.80 9.09 23.92
C GLY A 497 16.29 9.34 24.11
N GLY A 498 16.62 10.46 24.75
CA GLY A 498 17.94 10.72 25.35
C GLY A 498 17.93 10.42 26.86
N PRO A 499 19.10 10.15 27.48
CA PRO A 499 19.16 9.51 28.79
C PRO A 499 19.06 10.48 29.98
N ARG A 500 18.33 10.04 31.01
CA ARG A 500 18.62 10.26 32.43
C ARG A 500 18.13 9.05 33.22
#